data_AF-A0A381XUF4-F1
#
_entry.id   AF-A0A381XUF4-F1
#
_cell.length_a   1.000
_cell.length_b   1.000
_cell.length_c   1.000
_cell.angle_alpha   90.00
_cell.angle_beta   90.00
_cell.angle_gamma   90.00
#
_symmetry.space_group_name_H-M   'P 1'
#
loop_
_entity.id
_entity.type
_entity.pdbx_description
1 polymer ?
#
loop_
_entity_poly.entity_id
_entity_poly.type
_entity_poly.pdbx_seq_one_letter_code
_entity_poly.pdbx_strand_id
1 'polypeptide(L)'
;MPREEFNKALEELQISINAVEKTVKKMINGSIEALNTRNIDLSNKIIDMDDIVDKYKVEIEAKAIFLIASEQPVASDLRKIITIMRVIMELERMADYA
;
A
#
# COMPACT_ATOMS: atom_id res chain seq x y z
N MET A 1 -25.98 -7.79 -5.38
CA MET A 1 -26.45 -6.53 -5.99
C MET A 1 -25.26 -5.64 -6.34
N PRO A 2 -25.32 -4.75 -7.35
CA PRO A 2 -24.15 -3.97 -7.82
C PRO A 2 -23.39 -3.22 -6.71
N ARG A 3 -24.10 -2.74 -5.68
CA ARG A 3 -23.48 -2.02 -4.56
C ARG A 3 -22.72 -2.91 -3.57
N GLU A 4 -23.07 -4.19 -3.46
CA GLU A 4 -22.37 -5.13 -2.58
C GLU A 4 -21.00 -5.50 -3.16
N GLU A 5 -20.92 -5.68 -4.47
CA GLU A 5 -19.66 -5.97 -5.17
C GLU A 5 -18.70 -4.79 -5.10
N PHE A 6 -19.19 -3.56 -5.31
CA PHE A 6 -18.38 -2.34 -5.12
C PHE A 6 -17.84 -2.21 -3.69
N ASN A 7 -18.70 -2.41 -2.68
CA ASN A 7 -18.27 -2.31 -1.28
C ASN A 7 -17.22 -3.38 -0.93
N LYS A 8 -17.37 -4.59 -1.46
CA LYS A 8 -16.40 -5.67 -1.29
C LYS A 8 -15.05 -5.31 -1.94
N ALA A 9 -15.07 -4.75 -3.15
CA ALA A 9 -13.85 -4.30 -3.81
C ALA A 9 -13.13 -3.17 -3.02
N LEU A 10 -13.89 -2.24 -2.44
CA LEU A 10 -13.32 -1.23 -1.53
C LEU A 10 -12.70 -1.86 -0.27
N GLU A 11 -13.36 -2.86 0.31
CA GLU A 11 -12.84 -3.58 1.48
C GLU A 11 -11.53 -4.32 1.14
N GLU A 12 -11.45 -4.96 -0.02
CA GLU A 12 -10.24 -5.62 -0.52
C GLU A 12 -9.08 -4.64 -0.74
N LEU A 13 -9.35 -3.44 -1.28
CA LEU A 13 -8.37 -2.36 -1.37
C LEU A 13 -7.88 -1.92 0.01
N GLN A 14 -8.79 -1.77 0.97
CA GLN A 14 -8.43 -1.38 2.34
C GLN A 14 -7.58 -2.45 3.04
N ILE A 15 -7.91 -3.72 2.86
CA ILE A 15 -7.11 -4.85 3.38
C ILE A 15 -5.70 -4.83 2.77
N SER A 16 -5.60 -4.55 1.46
CA SER A 16 -4.31 -4.46 0.77
C SER A 16 -3.46 -3.31 1.33
N ILE A 17 -4.05 -2.13 1.54
CA ILE A 17 -3.36 -1.00 2.20
C ILE A 17 -2.86 -1.39 3.59
N ASN A 18 -3.69 -2.05 4.41
CA ASN A 18 -3.29 -2.45 5.76
C ASN A 18 -2.13 -3.47 5.74
N ALA A 19 -2.01 -4.28 4.69
CA ALA A 19 -0.88 -5.19 4.50
C ALA A 19 0.41 -4.42 4.16
N VAL A 20 0.32 -3.41 3.30
CA VAL A 20 1.46 -2.52 2.98
C VAL A 20 1.90 -1.74 4.22
N GLU A 21 0.95 -1.14 4.95
CA GLU A 21 1.23 -0.40 6.18
C GLU A 21 2.03 -1.25 7.19
N LYS A 22 1.64 -2.52 7.38
CA LYS A 22 2.37 -3.45 8.24
C LYS A 22 3.78 -3.74 7.74
N THR A 23 3.97 -3.78 6.42
CA THR A 23 5.27 -4.05 5.78
C THR A 23 6.19 -2.83 5.95
N VAL A 24 5.71 -1.64 5.62
CA VAL A 24 6.43 -0.36 5.81
C VAL A 24 6.82 -0.17 7.28
N LYS A 25 5.93 -0.45 8.23
CA LYS A 25 6.27 -0.40 9.67
C LYS A 25 7.40 -1.35 10.06
N LYS A 26 7.45 -2.55 9.46
CA LYS A 26 8.55 -3.49 9.68
C LYS A 26 9.85 -2.97 9.07
N MET A 27 9.78 -2.37 7.87
CA MET A 27 10.94 -1.77 7.22
C MET A 27 11.56 -0.68 8.09
N ILE A 28 10.74 0.28 8.55
CA ILE A 28 11.20 1.39 9.41
C ILE A 28 11.82 0.89 10.71
N ASN A 29 11.15 -0.04 11.41
CA ASN A 29 11.70 -0.58 12.66
C ASN A 29 12.98 -1.38 12.41
N GLY A 30 13.01 -2.17 11.34
CA GLY A 30 14.14 -3.00 10.97
C GLY A 30 15.35 -2.19 10.52
N SER A 31 15.16 -1.05 9.84
CA SER A 31 16.27 -0.19 9.43
C SER A 31 16.90 0.54 10.61
N ILE A 32 16.09 1.01 11.57
CA ILE A 32 16.58 1.56 12.83
C ILE A 32 17.39 0.50 13.61
N GLU A 33 16.89 -0.74 13.68
CA GLU A 33 17.61 -1.85 14.33
C GLU A 33 18.92 -2.19 13.60
N ALA A 34 18.89 -2.29 12.27
CA ALA A 34 20.06 -2.58 11.44
C ALA A 34 21.15 -1.53 11.63
N LEU A 35 20.76 -0.25 11.67
CA LEU A 35 21.68 0.86 11.91
C LEU A 35 22.31 0.79 13.31
N ASN A 36 21.49 0.60 14.34
CA ASN A 36 21.97 0.55 15.73
C ASN A 36 22.92 -0.62 15.99
N THR A 37 22.65 -1.77 15.37
CA THR A 37 23.43 -3.01 15.55
C THR A 37 24.53 -3.17 14.50
N ARG A 38 24.60 -2.29 13.50
CA ARG A 38 25.45 -2.41 12.31
C ARG A 38 25.26 -3.75 11.58
N ASN A 39 24.03 -4.24 11.57
CA ASN A 39 23.67 -5.53 10.98
C ASN A 39 23.39 -5.36 9.49
N ILE A 40 24.39 -5.65 8.66
CA ILE A 40 24.31 -5.54 7.19
C ILE A 40 23.29 -6.54 6.61
N ASP A 41 23.20 -7.75 7.18
CA ASP A 41 22.26 -8.76 6.69
C ASP A 41 20.81 -8.33 6.90
N LEU A 42 20.51 -7.67 8.04
CA LEU A 42 19.19 -7.08 8.26
C LEU A 42 18.95 -5.93 7.29
N SER A 43 19.93 -5.04 7.08
CA SER A 43 19.82 -3.94 6.13
C SER A 43 19.48 -4.42 4.71
N ASN A 44 20.17 -5.45 4.21
CA ASN A 44 19.91 -6.01 2.89
C ASN A 44 18.49 -6.58 2.79
N LYS A 45 18.00 -7.24 3.85
CA LYS A 45 16.61 -7.73 3.88
C LYS A 45 15.59 -6.60 3.82
N ILE A 46 15.87 -5.44 4.44
CA ILE A 46 14.96 -4.28 4.37
C ILE A 46 14.93 -3.71 2.96
N ILE A 47 16.09 -3.61 2.30
CA ILE A 47 16.17 -3.20 0.88
C ILE A 47 15.35 -4.15 0.01
N ASP A 48 15.49 -5.47 0.19
CA ASP A 48 14.72 -6.45 -0.60
C ASP A 48 13.20 -6.39 -0.33
N MET A 49 12.77 -5.84 0.82
CA MET A 49 11.35 -5.67 1.14
C MET A 49 10.71 -4.48 0.40
N ASP A 50 11.51 -3.53 -0.07
CA ASP A 50 11.02 -2.36 -0.81
C ASP A 50 10.32 -2.75 -2.11
N ASP A 51 10.93 -3.68 -2.87
CA ASP A 51 10.36 -4.31 -4.06
C ASP A 51 8.95 -4.89 -3.83
N ILE A 52 8.64 -5.30 -2.60
CA ILE A 52 7.33 -5.84 -2.23
C ILE A 52 6.31 -4.70 -2.12
N VAL A 53 6.70 -3.59 -1.52
CA VAL A 53 5.83 -2.40 -1.36
C VAL A 53 5.52 -1.78 -2.73
N ASP A 54 6.51 -1.70 -3.61
CA ASP A 54 6.35 -1.26 -5.00
C ASP A 54 5.31 -2.07 -5.77
N LYS A 55 5.41 -3.41 -5.67
CA LYS A 55 4.44 -4.30 -6.32
C LYS A 55 3.03 -4.06 -5.80
N TYR A 56 2.87 -3.93 -4.48
CA TYR A 56 1.56 -3.63 -3.90
C TYR A 56 1.01 -2.28 -4.37
N LYS A 57 1.85 -1.26 -4.49
CA LYS A 57 1.44 0.05 -5.00
C LYS A 57 0.85 -0.08 -6.41
N VAL A 58 1.57 -0.71 -7.32
CA VAL A 58 1.10 -0.94 -8.69
C VAL A 58 -0.21 -1.73 -8.73
N GLU A 59 -0.32 -2.78 -7.92
CA GLU A 59 -1.54 -3.59 -7.85
C GLU A 59 -2.75 -2.82 -7.30
N ILE A 60 -2.56 -2.03 -6.23
CA ILE A 60 -3.61 -1.22 -5.61
C ILE A 60 -4.06 -0.13 -6.57
N GLU A 61 -3.13 0.57 -7.24
CA GLU A 61 -3.45 1.58 -8.24
C GLU A 61 -4.23 0.98 -9.42
N ALA A 62 -3.79 -0.15 -9.94
CA ALA A 62 -4.49 -0.84 -11.03
C ALA A 62 -5.92 -1.24 -10.64
N LYS A 63 -6.11 -1.80 -9.45
CA LYS A 63 -7.45 -2.15 -8.93
C LYS A 63 -8.33 -0.92 -8.71
N ALA A 64 -7.76 0.16 -8.18
CA ALA A 64 -8.48 1.42 -7.97
C ALA A 64 -8.95 2.02 -9.31
N ILE A 65 -8.07 2.06 -10.31
CA ILE A 65 -8.39 2.55 -11.66
C ILE A 65 -9.48 1.67 -12.30
N PHE A 66 -9.34 0.34 -12.20
CA PHE A 66 -10.34 -0.60 -12.71
C PHE A 66 -11.71 -0.35 -12.06
N LEU A 67 -11.76 -0.18 -10.74
CA LEU A 67 -12.99 0.08 -9.99
C LEU A 67 -13.66 1.40 -10.40
N ILE A 68 -12.86 2.45 -10.67
CA ILE A 68 -13.38 3.72 -11.20
C ILE A 68 -14.00 3.51 -12.59
N ALA A 69 -13.31 2.76 -13.46
CA ALA A 69 -13.75 2.54 -14.83
C ALA A 69 -15.01 1.65 -14.91
N SER A 70 -15.10 0.60 -14.08
CA SER A 70 -16.19 -0.36 -14.11
C SER A 70 -17.47 0.15 -13.42
N GLU A 71 -17.34 0.82 -12.27
CA GLU A 71 -18.49 1.19 -11.43
C GLU A 71 -18.89 2.67 -11.54
N GLN A 72 -18.05 3.50 -12.17
CA GLN A 72 -18.27 4.95 -12.34
C GLN A 72 -18.72 5.64 -11.03
N PRO A 73 -18.00 5.44 -9.90
CA PRO A 73 -18.42 5.97 -8.61
C PRO A 73 -18.38 7.50 -8.60
N VAL A 74 -19.26 8.11 -7.80
CA VAL A 74 -19.38 9.57 -7.70
C VAL A 74 -19.24 10.05 -6.26
N ALA A 75 -18.97 11.35 -6.11
CA ALA A 75 -18.92 12.06 -4.83
C ALA A 75 -18.09 11.34 -3.74
N SER A 76 -18.74 10.78 -2.73
CA SER A 76 -18.08 10.15 -1.59
C SER A 76 -17.24 8.94 -1.98
N ASP A 77 -17.73 8.13 -2.90
CA ASP A 77 -17.11 6.85 -3.22
C ASP A 77 -15.88 7.04 -4.12
N LEU A 78 -15.96 7.97 -5.09
CA LEU A 78 -14.78 8.40 -5.85
C LEU A 78 -13.71 9.01 -4.93
N ARG A 79 -14.10 9.88 -3.98
CA ARG A 79 -13.15 10.46 -3.02
C ARG A 79 -12.45 9.39 -2.18
N LYS A 80 -13.13 8.33 -1.75
CA LYS A 80 -12.50 7.22 -1.01
C LYS A 80 -11.40 6.55 -1.85
N ILE A 81 -11.69 6.24 -3.11
CA ILE A 81 -10.72 5.59 -4.01
C ILE A 81 -9.51 6.49 -4.23
N ILE A 82 -9.71 7.78 -4.47
CA ILE A 82 -8.61 8.74 -4.63
C ILE A 82 -7.77 8.85 -3.35
N THR A 83 -8.40 8.83 -2.17
CA THR A 83 -7.69 8.83 -0.89
C THR A 83 -6.85 7.57 -0.72
N ILE A 84 -7.38 6.39 -1.06
CA ILE A 84 -6.66 5.11 -1.07
C ILE A 84 -5.40 5.22 -1.94
N MET A 85 -5.52 5.74 -3.17
CA MET A 85 -4.38 5.95 -4.08
C MET A 85 -3.33 6.91 -3.51
N ARG A 86 -3.75 7.98 -2.84
CA ARG A 86 -2.81 8.90 -2.18
C ARG A 86 -2.10 8.25 -1.00
N VAL A 87 -2.82 7.48 -0.18
CA VAL A 87 -2.24 6.79 0.98
C VAL A 87 -1.19 5.77 0.56
N ILE A 88 -1.44 4.98 -0.49
CA ILE A 88 -0.45 4.00 -0.95
C ILE A 88 0.83 4.67 -1.50
N MET A 89 0.71 5.82 -2.16
CA MET A 89 1.86 6.62 -2.59
C MET A 89 2.69 7.16 -1.41
N GLU A 90 2.04 7.57 -0.32
CA GLU A 90 2.77 8.01 0.88
C GLU A 90 3.41 6.82 1.61
N LEU A 91 2.75 5.65 1.63
CA LEU A 91 3.31 4.44 2.24
C LEU A 91 4.55 3.92 1.49
N GLU A 92 4.53 3.93 0.15
CA GLU A 92 5.70 3.56 -0.64
C GLU A 92 6.87 4.53 -0.44
N ARG A 93 6.61 5.83 -0.44
CA ARG A 93 7.66 6.82 -0.11
C ARG A 93 8.24 6.65 1.30
N MET A 94 7.43 6.21 2.27
CA MET A 94 7.93 5.88 3.60
C MET A 94 8.80 4.61 3.60
N ALA A 95 8.53 3.66 2.70
CA ALA A 95 9.37 2.49 2.47
C ALA A 95 10.70 2.86 1.77
N ASP A 96 10.67 3.70 0.75
CA ASP A 96 11.88 4.22 0.07
C ASP A 96 12.87 4.86 1.05
N TYR A 97 12.37 5.52 2.09
CA TYR A 97 13.17 6.18 3.11
C TYR A 97 13.64 5.26 4.24
N ALA A 98 13.02 4.09 4.41
CA ALA A 98 13.24 3.20 5.53
C ALA A 98 14.55 2.45 5.39
#